data_AF-A0A970WY61-F1
#
_entry.id   AF-A0A970WY61-F1
#
_cell.length_a   1.000
_cell.length_b   1.000
_cell.length_c   1.000
_cell.angle_alpha   90.00
_cell.angle_beta   90.00
_cell.angle_gamma   90.00
#
_symmetry.space_group_name_H-M   'P 1'
#
loop_
_entity.id
_entity.type
_entity.pdbx_description
1 polymer ?
#
loop_
_entity_poly.entity_id
_entity_poly.type
_entity_poly.pdbx_seq_one_letter_code
_entity_poly.pdbx_strand_id
1 'polypeptide(L)'
;MYEKVGFEVAIIFLEEYRLTISITYDIICLKGCINMKFKQNEYISKYNKNNYKMYQFRIKKSDAEIIQHLDTLENRNSYIYSLIDNDINKSIFTIKELKNLMKPIFTKYGITDIYLFGSYARGEATNTSDIDIYCNRGNIRTLIDQGLLEEELEKALNKKIDIIFNTSSIDESFKSQIMKDRIKLC
;
A
#
# COMPACT_ATOMS: atom_id res chain seq x y z
N MET A 1 29.75 9.10 27.40
CA MET A 1 29.85 7.87 26.60
C MET A 1 28.50 7.69 25.92
N TYR A 2 28.47 7.78 24.60
CA TYR A 2 27.29 7.47 23.79
C TYR A 2 27.47 6.05 23.28
N GLU A 3 26.58 5.13 23.65
CA GLU A 3 26.54 3.78 23.11
C GLU A 3 25.09 3.33 22.98
N LYS A 4 24.59 3.32 21.74
CA LYS A 4 24.05 2.17 20.98
C LYS A 4 23.38 2.76 19.73
N VAL A 5 23.79 2.29 18.55
CA VAL A 5 23.10 2.56 17.28
C VAL A 5 21.87 1.68 17.27
N GLY A 6 20.73 2.21 17.71
CA GLY A 6 19.44 1.54 17.73
C GLY A 6 18.42 2.40 17.00
N PHE A 7 17.56 1.77 16.22
CA PHE A 7 16.43 2.42 15.55
C PHE A 7 15.26 2.51 16.54
N GLU A 8 14.67 3.70 16.73
CA GLU A 8 13.35 3.83 17.37
C GLU A 8 12.29 4.08 16.31
N VAL A 9 11.14 3.45 16.50
CA VAL A 9 9.92 3.81 15.80
C VAL A 9 9.29 4.98 16.55
N ALA A 10 9.41 6.17 15.97
CA ALA A 10 9.09 7.41 16.68
C ALA A 10 7.66 7.90 16.45
N ILE A 11 7.10 7.70 15.24
CA ILE A 11 5.82 8.32 14.86
C ILE A 11 5.00 7.38 14.00
N ILE A 12 3.71 7.27 14.30
CA ILE A 12 2.76 6.41 13.62
C ILE A 12 1.56 7.25 13.19
N PHE A 13 1.16 7.13 11.93
CA PHE A 13 -0.03 7.76 11.36
C PHE A 13 -0.92 6.69 10.73
N LEU A 14 -2.23 6.80 10.91
CA LEU A 14 -3.20 5.95 10.21
C LEU A 14 -4.10 6.82 9.33
N GLU A 15 -4.01 6.62 8.02
CA GLU A 15 -4.86 7.26 7.02
C GLU A 15 -5.45 6.20 6.11
N GLU A 16 -6.78 6.07 6.06
CA GLU A 16 -7.48 5.14 5.14
C GLU A 16 -6.87 3.72 5.07
N TYR A 17 -6.58 3.10 6.23
CA TYR A 17 -5.93 1.77 6.35
C TYR A 17 -4.49 1.70 5.86
N ARG A 18 -3.81 2.84 5.71
CA ARG A 18 -2.36 2.94 5.59
C ARG A 18 -1.74 3.43 6.88
N LEU A 19 -0.82 2.64 7.40
CA LEU A 19 0.04 2.99 8.52
C LEU A 19 1.33 3.61 7.99
N THR A 20 1.63 4.84 8.40
CA THR A 20 2.94 5.45 8.15
C THR A 20 3.78 5.40 9.42
N ILE A 21 4.95 4.79 9.34
CA ILE A 21 5.91 4.63 10.41
C ILE A 21 7.15 5.47 10.10
N SER A 22 7.54 6.33 11.04
CA SER A 22 8.82 7.02 11.02
C SER A 22 9.85 6.25 11.83
N ILE A 23 10.96 5.88 11.20
CA ILE A 23 12.12 5.27 11.88
C ILE A 23 13.23 6.32 11.95
N THR A 24 13.63 6.68 13.17
CA THR A 24 14.73 7.61 13.42
C THR A 24 16.04 6.87 13.61
N TYR A 25 17.11 7.36 12.98
CA TYR A 25 18.44 6.74 13.00
C TYR A 25 19.28 7.15 14.21
N ASP A 26 18.92 8.25 14.88
CA ASP A 26 19.66 8.81 16.02
C ASP A 26 18.73 9.10 17.20
N ILE A 27 18.82 8.29 18.25
CA ILE A 27 18.19 8.60 19.54
C ILE A 27 19.29 9.14 20.47
N ILE A 28 19.42 10.46 20.57
CA ILE A 28 19.97 11.05 21.80
C ILE A 28 18.86 10.99 22.83
N CYS A 29 18.76 9.87 23.53
CA CYS A 29 17.78 9.70 24.60
C CYS A 29 18.30 10.48 25.82
N LEU A 30 17.69 11.63 26.13
CA LEU A 30 17.84 12.21 27.46
C LEU A 30 17.28 11.19 28.46
N LYS A 31 18.14 10.67 29.35
CA LYS A 31 17.74 9.81 30.47
C LYS A 31 16.52 10.44 31.17
N GLY A 32 15.32 9.86 31.01
CA GLY A 32 14.13 10.28 31.75
C GLY A 32 12.80 10.30 30.98
N CYS A 33 12.78 10.20 29.65
CA CYS A 33 11.54 10.38 28.86
C CYS A 33 10.69 9.11 28.66
N ILE A 34 10.65 8.19 29.63
CA ILE A 34 9.88 6.94 29.51
C ILE A 34 8.37 7.14 29.77
N ASN A 35 7.94 8.30 30.28
CA ASN A 35 6.54 8.55 30.71
C ASN A 35 5.90 9.85 30.18
N MET A 36 6.42 10.45 29.10
CA MET A 36 5.75 11.63 28.51
C MET A 36 4.63 11.23 27.56
N LYS A 37 3.43 11.79 27.76
CA LYS A 37 2.35 11.78 26.75
C LYS A 37 2.88 12.38 25.45
N PHE A 38 3.03 11.54 24.42
CA PHE A 38 3.54 11.93 23.12
C PHE A 38 2.64 13.00 22.49
N LYS A 39 3.19 14.18 22.21
CA LYS A 39 2.54 15.24 21.44
C LYS A 39 3.23 15.38 20.10
N GLN A 40 2.59 14.84 19.07
CA GLN A 40 3.11 14.72 17.70
C GLN A 40 3.63 16.04 17.12
N ASN A 41 2.91 17.14 17.34
CA ASN A 41 3.29 18.47 16.82
C ASN A 41 4.57 19.04 17.48
N GLU A 42 4.81 18.72 18.76
CA GLU A 42 6.05 19.08 19.46
C GLU A 42 7.23 18.19 19.06
N TYR A 43 6.99 16.93 18.69
CA TYR A 43 8.04 16.02 18.25
C TYR A 43 8.55 16.38 16.84
N ILE A 44 7.66 16.64 15.89
CA ILE A 44 8.00 17.01 14.49
C ILE A 44 8.73 18.36 14.41
N SER A 45 8.42 19.30 15.30
CA SER A 45 9.06 20.62 15.32
C SER A 45 10.45 20.64 15.96
N LYS A 46 10.82 19.62 16.74
CA LYS A 46 12.10 19.57 17.48
C LYS A 46 13.20 18.75 16.80
N TYR A 47 12.90 17.90 15.82
CA TYR A 47 13.89 17.05 15.16
C TYR A 47 14.18 17.48 13.71
N ASN A 48 15.43 17.31 13.30
CA ASN A 48 15.92 17.66 11.97
C ASN A 48 15.30 16.73 10.91
N LYS A 49 14.74 17.29 9.83
CA LYS A 49 13.98 16.54 8.79
C LYS A 49 14.78 15.43 8.09
N ASN A 50 16.10 15.40 8.26
CA ASN A 50 17.00 14.51 7.53
C ASN A 50 17.36 13.21 8.29
N ASN A 51 16.92 13.03 9.55
CA ASN A 51 17.37 11.90 10.40
C ASN A 51 16.31 10.80 10.60
N TYR A 52 15.27 10.78 9.76
CA TYR A 52 14.26 9.73 9.78
C TYR A 52 13.88 9.28 8.38
N LYS A 53 13.43 8.02 8.28
CA LYS A 53 12.84 7.48 7.07
C LYS A 53 11.40 7.10 7.34
N MET A 54 10.52 7.55 6.45
CA MET A 54 9.10 7.19 6.48
C MET A 54 8.88 5.93 5.66
N TYR A 55 8.09 5.03 6.23
CA TYR A 55 7.64 3.82 5.57
C TYR A 55 6.13 3.78 5.66
N GLN A 56 5.48 3.50 4.53
CA GLN A 56 4.03 3.33 4.46
C GLN A 56 3.71 1.86 4.27
N PHE A 57 2.81 1.35 5.10
CA PHE A 57 2.39 -0.04 5.12
C PHE A 57 0.87 -0.11 5.08
N ARG A 58 0.30 -1.13 4.43
CA ARG A 58 -1.13 -1.40 4.54
C ARG A 58 -1.40 -2.16 5.84
N ILE A 59 -2.47 -1.75 6.53
CA ILE A 59 -3.00 -2.48 7.66
C ILE A 59 -4.38 -3.06 7.35
N LYS A 60 -4.72 -4.17 8.00
CA LYS A 60 -6.04 -4.78 7.78
C LYS A 60 -7.09 -3.92 8.46
N LYS A 61 -8.33 -4.03 7.99
CA LYS A 61 -9.46 -3.36 8.64
C LYS A 61 -9.67 -3.81 10.09
N SER A 62 -9.31 -5.05 10.44
CA SER A 62 -9.28 -5.54 11.82
C SER A 62 -8.36 -4.73 12.73
N ASP A 63 -7.39 -4.03 12.14
CA ASP A 63 -6.34 -3.30 12.83
C ASP A 63 -6.65 -1.79 12.79
N ALA A 64 -7.91 -1.37 12.60
CA ALA A 64 -8.25 0.05 12.52
C ALA A 64 -7.92 0.83 13.82
N GLU A 65 -7.86 0.15 14.96
CA GLU A 65 -7.53 0.71 16.28
C GLU A 65 -6.04 0.48 16.65
N ILE A 66 -5.17 0.26 15.65
CA ILE A 66 -3.79 -0.14 15.88
C ILE A 66 -3.00 0.82 16.78
N ILE A 67 -3.29 2.12 16.70
CA ILE A 67 -2.64 3.13 17.55
C ILE A 67 -2.99 2.87 19.01
N GLN A 68 -4.27 2.65 19.32
CA GLN A 68 -4.73 2.34 20.66
C GLN A 68 -4.20 0.99 21.14
N HIS A 69 -4.14 -0.01 20.26
CA HIS A 69 -3.57 -1.32 20.60
C HIS A 69 -2.07 -1.19 20.94
N LEU A 70 -1.30 -0.44 20.16
CA LEU A 70 0.12 -0.21 20.38
C LEU A 70 0.40 0.43 21.76
N ASP A 71 -0.47 1.32 22.24
CA ASP A 71 -0.33 1.93 23.57
C ASP A 71 -0.47 0.92 24.72
N THR A 72 -1.11 -0.23 24.47
CA THR A 72 -1.28 -1.30 25.47
C THR A 72 -0.15 -2.33 25.49
N LEU A 73 0.72 -2.33 24.48
CA LEU A 73 1.74 -3.36 24.31
C LEU A 73 3.00 -3.07 25.10
N GLU A 74 3.47 -4.08 25.85
CA GLU A 74 4.76 -4.04 26.54
C GLU A 74 5.94 -3.93 25.56
N ASN A 75 5.81 -4.55 24.37
CA ASN A 75 6.82 -4.48 23.30
C ASN A 75 6.21 -4.00 21.97
N ARG A 76 6.12 -2.68 21.81
CA ARG A 76 5.64 -2.03 20.58
C ARG A 76 6.45 -2.41 19.34
N ASN A 77 7.77 -2.47 19.46
CA ASN A 77 8.67 -2.69 18.33
C ASN A 77 8.44 -4.06 17.67
N SER A 78 8.26 -5.12 18.46
CA SER A 78 8.00 -6.46 17.92
C SER A 78 6.70 -6.52 17.11
N TYR A 79 5.64 -5.89 17.60
CA TYR A 79 4.37 -5.82 16.86
C TYR A 79 4.53 -4.99 15.59
N ILE A 80 5.20 -3.84 15.65
CA ILE A 80 5.51 -3.03 14.46
C ILE A 80 6.28 -3.85 13.43
N TYR A 81 7.32 -4.59 13.81
CA TYR A 81 8.03 -5.48 12.88
C TYR A 81 7.10 -6.52 12.26
N SER A 82 6.17 -7.09 13.02
CA SER A 82 5.20 -8.04 12.47
C SER A 82 4.26 -7.38 11.45
N LEU A 83 3.89 -6.11 11.62
CA LEU A 83 3.08 -5.37 10.65
C LEU A 83 3.86 -5.10 9.37
N ILE A 84 5.12 -4.69 9.51
CA ILE A 84 6.04 -4.47 8.40
C ILE A 84 6.22 -5.77 7.61
N ASP A 85 6.49 -6.87 8.32
CA ASP A 85 6.68 -8.19 7.72
C ASP A 85 5.40 -8.68 7.03
N ASN A 86 4.24 -8.51 7.66
CA ASN A 86 2.97 -8.82 7.03
C ASN A 86 2.73 -7.97 5.79
N ASP A 87 3.02 -6.67 5.79
CA ASP A 87 2.78 -5.85 4.59
C ASP A 87 3.73 -6.23 3.44
N ILE A 88 5.00 -6.49 3.74
CA ILE A 88 6.01 -6.91 2.75
C ILE A 88 5.71 -8.31 2.22
N ASN A 89 5.31 -9.25 3.09
CA ASN A 89 5.18 -10.66 2.74
C ASN A 89 3.74 -11.08 2.38
N LYS A 90 2.71 -10.37 2.86
CA LYS A 90 1.29 -10.65 2.59
C LYS A 90 0.84 -9.90 1.35
N SER A 91 1.41 -10.27 0.21
CA SER A 91 1.18 -9.61 -1.06
C SER A 91 0.37 -10.47 -2.01
N ILE A 92 -0.64 -11.19 -1.51
CA ILE A 92 -1.68 -11.79 -2.36
C ILE A 92 -3.01 -11.19 -1.93
N PHE A 93 -3.62 -10.42 -2.83
CA PHE A 93 -4.94 -9.84 -2.63
C PHE A 93 -6.05 -10.84 -2.99
N THR A 94 -7.12 -10.81 -2.20
CA THR A 94 -8.39 -11.40 -2.61
C THR A 94 -9.04 -10.53 -3.69
N ILE A 95 -9.88 -11.14 -4.54
CA ILE A 95 -10.67 -10.42 -5.57
C ILE A 95 -11.52 -9.30 -4.93
N LYS A 96 -12.04 -9.54 -3.72
CA LYS A 96 -12.83 -8.56 -2.97
C LYS A 96 -11.99 -7.35 -2.56
N GLU A 97 -10.76 -7.56 -2.09
CA GLU A 97 -9.83 -6.48 -1.76
C GLU A 97 -9.45 -5.68 -3.00
N LEU A 98 -9.08 -6.35 -4.10
CA LEU A 98 -8.80 -5.70 -5.38
C LEU A 98 -9.97 -4.82 -5.82
N LYS A 99 -11.19 -5.36 -5.82
CA LYS A 99 -12.39 -4.61 -6.17
C LYS A 99 -12.58 -3.36 -5.30
N ASN A 100 -12.43 -3.48 -3.99
CA ASN A 100 -12.63 -2.37 -3.07
C ASN A 100 -11.57 -1.27 -3.22
N LEU A 101 -10.32 -1.66 -3.47
CA LEU A 101 -9.19 -0.74 -3.60
C LEU A 101 -9.17 -0.04 -4.97
N MET A 102 -9.48 -0.78 -6.04
CA MET A 102 -9.32 -0.30 -7.40
C MET A 102 -10.53 0.49 -7.89
N LYS A 103 -11.75 0.11 -7.49
CA LYS A 103 -13.00 0.75 -7.93
C LYS A 103 -13.00 2.28 -7.76
N PRO A 104 -12.66 2.87 -6.59
CA PRO A 104 -12.69 4.32 -6.43
C PRO A 104 -11.69 5.00 -7.36
N ILE A 105 -10.52 4.39 -7.60
CA ILE A 105 -9.49 4.94 -8.49
C ILE A 105 -10.00 4.94 -9.93
N PHE A 106 -10.40 3.78 -10.47
CA PHE A 106 -10.92 3.69 -11.84
C PHE A 106 -12.13 4.59 -12.10
N THR A 107 -13.00 4.79 -11.10
CA THR A 107 -14.15 5.70 -11.20
C THR A 107 -13.72 7.15 -11.46
N LYS A 108 -12.62 7.62 -10.86
CA LYS A 108 -12.08 8.98 -11.12
C LYS A 108 -11.71 9.17 -12.59
N TYR A 109 -11.25 8.10 -13.25
CA TYR A 109 -10.86 8.10 -14.66
C TYR A 109 -12.01 7.74 -15.62
N GLY A 110 -13.24 7.57 -15.12
CA GLY A 110 -14.41 7.22 -15.94
C GLY A 110 -14.34 5.80 -16.52
N ILE A 111 -13.57 4.91 -15.89
CA ILE A 111 -13.42 3.52 -16.30
C ILE A 111 -14.46 2.68 -15.55
N THR A 112 -15.30 1.98 -16.30
CA THR A 112 -16.50 1.30 -15.78
C THR A 112 -16.48 -0.20 -15.99
N ASP A 113 -15.80 -0.66 -17.04
CA ASP A 113 -15.69 -2.07 -17.39
C ASP A 113 -14.30 -2.55 -17.05
N ILE A 114 -14.17 -3.16 -15.86
CA ILE A 114 -12.88 -3.55 -15.30
C ILE A 114 -12.87 -5.05 -15.09
N TYR A 115 -11.90 -5.72 -15.68
CA TYR A 115 -11.72 -7.15 -15.60
C TYR A 115 -10.32 -7.47 -15.11
N LEU A 116 -10.24 -8.37 -14.15
CA LEU A 116 -9.00 -9.01 -13.72
C LEU A 116 -8.72 -10.18 -14.67
N PHE A 117 -7.49 -10.32 -15.12
CA PHE A 117 -7.04 -11.52 -15.83
C PHE A 117 -5.72 -12.02 -15.22
N GLY A 118 -5.06 -12.95 -15.90
CA GLY A 118 -3.74 -13.41 -15.48
C GLY A 118 -3.75 -14.25 -14.20
N SER A 119 -2.64 -14.22 -13.47
CA SER A 119 -2.38 -15.12 -12.33
C SER A 119 -3.42 -14.97 -11.21
N TYR A 120 -3.85 -13.74 -10.93
CA TYR A 120 -4.88 -13.44 -9.94
C TYR A 120 -6.26 -13.98 -10.32
N ALA A 121 -6.62 -13.93 -11.60
CA ALA A 121 -7.89 -14.48 -12.08
C ALA A 121 -7.90 -16.02 -12.05
N ARG A 122 -6.75 -16.66 -12.31
CA ARG A 122 -6.60 -18.13 -12.28
C ARG A 122 -6.36 -18.72 -10.89
N GLY A 123 -6.14 -17.88 -9.87
CA GLY A 123 -5.82 -18.34 -8.52
C GLY A 123 -4.38 -18.84 -8.35
N GLU A 124 -3.49 -18.44 -9.27
CA GLU A 124 -2.07 -18.83 -9.31
C GLU A 124 -1.14 -17.70 -8.83
N ALA A 125 -1.71 -16.57 -8.39
CA ALA A 125 -0.94 -15.41 -7.95
C ALA A 125 -0.04 -15.74 -6.75
N THR A 126 1.20 -15.28 -6.83
CA THR A 126 2.18 -15.33 -5.74
C THR A 126 2.37 -13.94 -5.14
N ASN A 127 3.16 -13.89 -4.07
CA ASN A 127 3.55 -12.65 -3.41
C ASN A 127 4.29 -11.67 -4.36
N THR A 128 4.95 -12.15 -5.41
CA THR A 128 5.65 -11.34 -6.41
C THR A 128 4.84 -11.09 -7.68
N SER A 129 3.65 -11.68 -7.82
CA SER A 129 2.81 -11.46 -9.01
C SER A 129 2.35 -10.00 -9.11
N ASP A 130 2.39 -9.50 -10.34
CA ASP A 130 1.68 -8.31 -10.80
C ASP A 130 0.17 -8.55 -10.86
N ILE A 131 -0.58 -7.45 -11.00
CA ILE A 131 -2.03 -7.47 -11.14
C ILE A 131 -2.37 -7.04 -12.57
N ASP A 132 -2.85 -8.01 -13.35
CA ASP A 132 -3.21 -7.83 -14.76
C ASP A 132 -4.66 -7.36 -14.91
N ILE A 133 -4.86 -6.20 -15.52
CA ILE A 133 -6.17 -5.56 -15.67
C ILE A 133 -6.51 -5.28 -17.11
N TYR A 134 -7.66 -5.76 -17.53
CA TYR A 134 -8.26 -5.46 -18.82
C TYR A 134 -9.45 -4.53 -18.62
N CYS A 135 -9.43 -3.34 -19.24
CA CYS A 135 -10.51 -2.36 -19.03
C CYS A 135 -10.82 -1.48 -20.25
N ASN A 136 -11.94 -0.75 -20.19
CA ASN A 136 -12.20 0.31 -21.16
C ASN A 136 -11.31 1.54 -20.90
N ARG A 137 -11.09 2.38 -21.92
CA ARG A 137 -10.23 3.58 -21.79
C ARG A 137 -10.80 4.67 -20.88
N GLY A 138 -12.11 4.71 -20.66
CA GLY A 138 -12.75 5.83 -19.96
C GLY A 138 -12.30 7.19 -20.53
N ASN A 139 -11.77 8.03 -19.64
CA ASN A 139 -11.26 9.36 -19.96
C ASN A 139 -9.74 9.42 -20.25
N ILE A 140 -9.04 8.28 -20.30
CA ILE A 140 -7.60 8.22 -20.61
C ILE A 140 -7.38 8.61 -22.07
N ARG A 141 -6.65 9.71 -22.32
CA ARG A 141 -6.35 10.22 -23.67
C ARG A 141 -4.87 10.18 -24.03
N THR A 142 -3.99 10.26 -23.04
CA THR A 142 -2.54 10.36 -23.23
C THR A 142 -1.79 9.28 -22.45
N LEU A 143 -0.51 9.08 -22.78
CA LEU A 143 0.39 8.22 -22.01
C LEU A 143 0.60 8.74 -20.58
N ILE A 144 0.49 10.06 -20.38
CA ILE A 144 0.58 10.68 -19.05
C ILE A 144 -0.64 10.28 -18.21
N ASP A 145 -1.85 10.33 -18.77
CA ASP A 145 -3.07 9.90 -18.05
C ASP A 145 -2.97 8.43 -17.63
N GLN A 146 -2.45 7.58 -18.53
CA GLN A 146 -2.21 6.17 -18.23
C GLN A 146 -1.19 6.00 -17.10
N GLY A 147 -0.05 6.69 -17.17
CA GLY A 147 0.97 6.64 -16.12
C GLY A 147 0.46 7.10 -14.76
N LEU A 148 -0.41 8.12 -14.71
CA LEU A 148 -1.03 8.57 -13.45
C LEU A 148 -1.98 7.52 -12.87
N LEU A 149 -2.77 6.85 -13.72
CA LEU A 149 -3.66 5.76 -13.29
C LEU A 149 -2.85 4.58 -12.74
N GLU A 150 -1.81 4.15 -13.47
CA GLU A 150 -0.90 3.09 -13.04
C GLU A 150 -0.24 3.47 -11.71
N GLU A 151 0.31 4.68 -11.58
CA GLU A 151 0.94 5.16 -10.34
C GLU A 151 -0.04 5.17 -9.16
N GLU A 152 -1.27 5.66 -9.34
CA GLU A 152 -2.29 5.65 -8.27
C GLU A 152 -2.62 4.21 -7.84
N LEU A 153 -2.78 3.29 -8.79
CA LEU A 153 -3.09 1.88 -8.51
C LEU A 153 -1.90 1.15 -7.87
N GLU A 154 -0.68 1.37 -8.35
CA GLU A 154 0.54 0.78 -7.81
C GLU A 154 0.79 1.27 -6.38
N LYS A 155 0.64 2.57 -6.13
CA LYS A 155 0.69 3.12 -4.76
C LYS A 155 -0.42 2.54 -3.90
N ALA A 156 -1.63 2.42 -4.43
CA ALA A 156 -2.74 1.79 -3.74
C ALA A 156 -2.35 0.39 -3.33
N LEU A 157 -1.96 -0.46 -4.26
CA LEU A 157 -1.83 -1.90 -4.08
C LEU A 157 -0.45 -2.32 -3.55
N ASN A 158 0.55 -1.44 -3.60
CA ASN A 158 1.97 -1.75 -3.37
C ASN A 158 2.45 -2.92 -4.25
N LYS A 159 2.01 -2.91 -5.51
CA LYS A 159 2.30 -3.93 -6.51
C LYS A 159 2.32 -3.31 -7.89
N LYS A 160 3.17 -3.87 -8.76
CA LYS A 160 3.14 -3.57 -10.19
C LYS A 160 1.76 -3.89 -10.77
N ILE A 161 1.25 -2.98 -11.60
CA ILE A 161 -0.01 -3.15 -12.33
C ILE A 161 0.31 -3.20 -13.83
N ASP A 162 -0.30 -4.15 -14.53
CA ASP A 162 -0.30 -4.16 -16.01
C ASP A 162 -1.72 -3.85 -16.51
N ILE A 163 -1.87 -2.78 -17.29
CA ILE A 163 -3.17 -2.32 -17.79
C ILE A 163 -3.24 -2.48 -19.30
N ILE A 164 -4.21 -3.27 -19.72
CA ILE A 164 -4.55 -3.50 -21.12
C ILE A 164 -5.89 -2.86 -21.42
N PHE A 165 -5.87 -1.78 -22.20
CA PHE A 165 -7.08 -1.11 -22.64
C PHE A 165 -7.73 -1.83 -23.81
N ASN A 166 -9.04 -2.06 -23.75
CA ASN A 166 -9.83 -2.56 -24.86
C ASN A 166 -9.79 -1.59 -26.06
N THR A 167 -8.87 -1.84 -26.99
CA THR A 167 -8.73 -1.13 -28.26
C THR A 167 -8.89 -2.11 -29.42
N SER A 168 -9.13 -1.57 -30.61
CA SER A 168 -9.14 -2.33 -31.87
C SER A 168 -7.78 -2.88 -32.27
N SER A 169 -6.70 -2.43 -31.62
CA SER A 169 -5.32 -2.81 -31.93
C SER A 169 -4.80 -4.03 -31.17
N ILE A 170 -5.62 -4.61 -30.28
CA ILE A 170 -5.23 -5.82 -29.55
C ILE A 170 -5.41 -7.04 -30.45
N ASP A 171 -4.39 -7.89 -30.48
CA ASP A 171 -4.44 -9.18 -31.17
C ASP A 171 -5.63 -10.03 -30.71
N GLU A 172 -6.42 -10.54 -31.66
CA GLU A 172 -7.66 -11.27 -31.35
C GLU A 172 -7.42 -12.57 -30.58
N SER A 173 -6.31 -13.25 -30.82
CA SER A 173 -5.97 -14.48 -30.11
C SER A 173 -5.64 -14.18 -28.65
N PHE A 174 -4.88 -13.12 -28.40
CA PHE A 174 -4.57 -12.65 -27.05
C PHE A 174 -5.82 -12.11 -26.33
N LYS A 175 -6.66 -11.34 -27.03
CA LYS A 175 -7.95 -10.90 -26.50
C LYS A 175 -8.82 -12.09 -26.09
N SER A 176 -8.87 -13.13 -26.90
CA SER A 176 -9.63 -14.35 -26.60
C SER A 176 -9.11 -15.06 -25.35
N GLN A 177 -7.79 -15.09 -25.13
CA GLN A 177 -7.19 -15.63 -23.91
C GLN A 177 -7.59 -14.82 -22.67
N ILE A 178 -7.48 -13.49 -22.73
CA ILE A 178 -7.96 -12.61 -21.64
C ILE A 178 -9.43 -12.90 -21.35
N MET A 179 -10.27 -12.98 -22.39
CA MET A 179 -11.70 -13.14 -22.23
C MET A 179 -12.12 -14.45 -21.58
N LYS A 180 -11.34 -15.53 -21.74
CA LYS A 180 -11.66 -16.87 -21.24
C LYS A 180 -11.65 -16.96 -19.71
N ASP A 181 -10.64 -16.37 -19.08
CA ASP A 181 -10.39 -16.53 -17.64
C ASP A 181 -10.70 -15.25 -16.83
N ARG A 182 -11.27 -14.23 -17.47
CA ARG A 182 -11.46 -12.93 -16.80
C ARG A 182 -12.48 -12.97 -15.68
N ILE A 183 -12.19 -12.21 -14.63
CA ILE A 183 -13.12 -11.96 -13.52
C ILE A 183 -13.54 -10.49 -13.56
N LYS A 184 -14.85 -10.24 -13.63
CA LYS A 184 -15.38 -8.88 -13.58
C LYS A 184 -15.21 -8.28 -12.18
N LEU A 185 -14.51 -7.14 -12.08
CA LEU A 185 -14.33 -6.41 -10.84
C LEU A 185 -15.45 -5.40 -10.62
N CYS A 186 -15.81 -4.60 -11.63
CA CYS A 186 -16.91 -3.63 -11.59
C CYS A 186 -17.77 -3.73 -12.84
#